data_AF-A0A7S2Z7T1-F1
#
_entry.id   AF-A0A7S2Z7T1-F1
#
_cell.length_a   1.000
_cell.length_b   1.000
_cell.length_c   1.000
_cell.angle_alpha   90.00
_cell.angle_beta   90.00
_cell.angle_gamma   90.00
#
_symmetry.space_group_name_H-M   'P 1'
#
loop_
_entity.id
_entity.type
_entity.pdbx_description
1 polymer ?
#
loop_
_entity_poly.entity_id
_entity_poly.type
_entity_poly.pdbx_seq_one_letter_code
_entity_poly.pdbx_strand_id
1 'polypeptide(L)'
;DESAKMYDRYDAIFQLRDRASATEAIACLTKCLQTSGSALLKHEVAFVLGQLQNKEATSILVDILGDAKEHCMVRHEAAEALGSVAEGGDASAVAILESFCEDPDLAVAQSCQVALDMMRNDGFEYCEV
;
A
#
# COMPACT_ATOMS: atom_id res chain seq x y z
N ASP A 1 -4.85 18.85 -5.57
CA ASP A 1 -5.92 19.69 -6.12
C ASP A 1 -6.73 18.81 -7.06
N GLU A 2 -8.02 18.62 -6.78
CA GLU A 2 -8.90 17.79 -7.63
C GLU A 2 -9.14 18.40 -9.01
N SER A 3 -8.98 19.72 -9.16
CA SER A 3 -9.15 20.43 -10.42
C SER A 3 -7.91 20.39 -11.33
N ALA A 4 -6.77 19.94 -10.80
CA ALA A 4 -5.55 19.75 -11.58
C ALA A 4 -5.68 18.57 -12.55
N LYS A 5 -4.92 18.59 -13.64
CA LYS A 5 -4.91 17.49 -14.61
C LYS A 5 -4.33 16.24 -13.95
N MET A 6 -4.83 15.07 -14.36
CA MET A 6 -4.37 13.80 -13.80
C MET A 6 -2.85 13.61 -13.95
N TYR A 7 -2.29 14.03 -15.09
CA TYR A 7 -0.84 14.04 -15.31
C TYR A 7 -0.08 14.79 -14.23
N ASP A 8 -0.49 16.03 -13.91
CA ASP A 8 0.19 16.86 -12.90
C ASP A 8 0.07 16.24 -11.50
N ARG A 9 -1.03 15.55 -11.23
CA ARG A 9 -1.26 14.85 -9.95
C ARG A 9 -0.35 13.63 -9.81
N TYR A 10 -0.17 12.83 -10.87
CA TYR A 10 0.77 11.70 -10.89
C TYR A 10 2.22 12.18 -10.78
N ASP A 11 2.58 13.21 -11.53
CA ASP A 11 3.91 13.80 -11.45
C ASP A 11 4.22 14.28 -10.02
N ALA A 12 3.26 14.90 -9.34
CA ALA A 12 3.41 15.30 -7.94
C ALA A 12 3.62 14.10 -6.99
N ILE A 13 2.92 12.98 -7.19
CA ILE A 13 3.11 11.77 -6.37
C ILE A 13 4.56 11.27 -6.44
N PHE A 14 5.11 11.14 -7.65
CA PHE A 14 6.47 10.65 -7.82
C PHE A 14 7.52 11.66 -7.34
N GLN A 15 7.27 12.96 -7.50
CA GLN A 15 8.13 13.99 -6.92
C GLN A 15 8.17 13.92 -5.38
N LEU A 16 7.04 13.65 -4.73
CA LEU A 16 6.99 13.43 -3.28
C LEU A 16 7.83 12.21 -2.88
N ARG A 17 7.71 11.10 -3.61
CA ARG A 17 8.51 9.90 -3.38
C ARG A 17 10.01 10.17 -3.48
N ASP A 18 10.42 10.88 -4.53
CA ASP A 18 11.83 10.99 -4.91
C ASP A 18 12.58 12.11 -4.17
N ARG A 19 11.87 13.14 -3.70
CA ARG A 19 12.50 14.40 -3.27
C ARG A 19 12.06 14.92 -1.91
N ALA A 20 10.86 14.56 -1.44
CA ALA A 20 10.38 15.08 -0.16
C ALA A 20 11.02 14.32 1.01
N SER A 21 10.98 14.93 2.20
CA SER A 21 11.24 14.16 3.42
C SER A 21 10.19 13.06 3.57
N ALA A 22 10.55 11.92 4.15
CA ALA A 22 9.62 10.79 4.28
C ALA A 22 8.32 11.19 5.01
N THR A 23 8.42 11.96 6.09
CA THR A 23 7.26 12.46 6.86
C THR A 23 6.36 13.37 6.01
N GLU A 24 6.94 14.29 5.23
CA GLU A 24 6.16 15.17 4.36
C GLU A 24 5.48 14.38 3.23
N ALA A 25 6.21 13.46 2.59
CA ALA A 25 5.67 12.59 1.56
C ALA A 25 4.46 11.81 2.10
N ILE A 26 4.62 11.12 3.23
CA ILE A 26 3.58 10.30 3.84
C ILE A 26 2.36 11.15 4.24
N ALA A 27 2.56 12.34 4.81
CA ALA A 27 1.46 13.23 5.16
C ALA A 27 0.66 13.68 3.93
N CYS A 28 1.34 14.09 2.85
CA CYS A 28 0.70 14.50 1.61
C CYS A 28 -0.03 13.36 0.91
N LEU A 29 0.60 12.18 0.82
CA LEU A 29 0.04 10.98 0.21
C LEU A 29 -1.17 10.46 1.00
N THR A 30 -1.10 10.42 2.33
CA THR A 30 -2.23 10.07 3.22
C THR A 30 -3.43 11.00 2.98
N LYS A 31 -3.19 12.31 2.87
CA LYS A 31 -4.24 13.27 2.55
C LYS A 31 -4.85 13.01 1.16
N CYS A 32 -4.04 12.57 0.19
CA CYS A 32 -4.53 12.20 -1.14
C CYS A 32 -5.44 10.97 -1.09
N LEU A 33 -5.10 9.94 -0.31
CA LEU A 33 -5.95 8.75 -0.10
C LEU A 33 -7.33 9.13 0.45
N GLN A 34 -7.37 10.07 1.39
CA GLN A 34 -8.61 10.47 2.07
C GLN A 34 -9.51 11.42 1.26
N THR A 35 -8.93 12.21 0.34
CA THR A 35 -9.66 13.28 -0.35
C THR A 35 -9.90 13.01 -1.83
N SER A 36 -9.13 12.10 -2.45
CA SER A 36 -9.27 11.79 -3.88
C SER A 36 -10.51 10.97 -4.19
N GLY A 37 -11.31 11.44 -5.16
CA GLY A 37 -12.39 10.66 -5.74
C GLY A 37 -11.94 9.61 -6.77
N SER A 38 -10.67 9.61 -7.17
CA SER A 38 -10.13 8.69 -8.18
C SER A 38 -9.54 7.45 -7.52
N ALA A 39 -10.18 6.29 -7.73
CA ALA A 39 -9.66 5.00 -7.28
C ALA A 39 -8.28 4.69 -7.90
N LEU A 40 -8.07 5.04 -9.18
CA LEU A 40 -6.80 4.83 -9.86
C LEU A 40 -5.66 5.64 -9.23
N LEU A 41 -5.91 6.90 -8.88
CA LEU A 41 -4.91 7.71 -8.20
C LEU A 41 -4.64 7.18 -6.78
N LYS A 42 -5.68 6.76 -6.05
CA LYS A 42 -5.52 6.22 -4.70
C LYS A 42 -4.71 4.93 -4.69
N HIS A 43 -4.94 4.04 -5.66
CA HIS A 43 -4.10 2.87 -5.90
C HIS A 43 -2.63 3.30 -6.07
N GLU A 44 -2.34 4.23 -6.99
CA GLU A 44 -0.96 4.70 -7.20
C GLU A 44 -0.32 5.27 -5.92
N VAL A 45 -1.10 5.99 -5.12
CA VAL A 45 -0.62 6.52 -3.84
C VAL A 45 -0.29 5.40 -2.86
N ALA A 46 -1.13 4.36 -2.75
CA ALA A 46 -0.85 3.20 -1.89
C ALA A 46 0.43 2.48 -2.33
N PHE A 47 0.60 2.28 -3.65
CA PHE A 47 1.82 1.72 -4.23
C PHE A 47 3.06 2.51 -3.81
N VAL A 48 3.01 3.85 -3.96
CA VAL A 48 4.12 4.73 -3.61
C VAL A 48 4.41 4.75 -2.10
N LEU A 49 3.38 4.65 -1.24
CA LEU A 49 3.61 4.46 0.20
C LEU A 49 4.36 3.16 0.51
N GLY A 50 4.07 2.07 -0.21
CA GLY A 50 4.84 0.83 -0.15
C GLY A 50 6.29 1.03 -0.58
N GLN A 51 6.54 1.75 -1.69
CA GLN A 51 7.89 2.05 -2.18
C GLN A 51 8.73 2.90 -1.21
N LEU A 52 8.09 3.73 -0.38
CA LEU A 52 8.77 4.53 0.63
C LEU A 52 9.32 3.70 1.80
N GLN A 53 8.84 2.46 1.99
CA GLN A 53 9.33 1.52 3.02
C GLN A 53 9.36 2.13 4.44
N ASN A 54 8.40 3.01 4.74
CA ASN A 54 8.36 3.74 6.00
C ASN A 54 7.14 3.32 6.84
N LYS A 55 7.42 2.84 8.06
CA LYS A 55 6.43 2.34 9.03
C LYS A 55 5.41 3.38 9.49
N GLU A 56 5.65 4.68 9.29
CA GLU A 56 4.64 5.71 9.53
C GLU A 56 3.40 5.54 8.62
N ALA A 57 3.54 4.87 7.47
CA ALA A 57 2.43 4.58 6.57
C ALA A 57 1.56 3.38 7.01
N THR A 58 2.00 2.54 7.95
CA THR A 58 1.30 1.31 8.33
C THR A 58 -0.15 1.56 8.74
N SER A 59 -0.41 2.59 9.55
CA SER A 59 -1.77 2.87 10.04
C SER A 59 -2.74 3.18 8.90
N ILE A 60 -2.35 4.01 7.94
CA ILE A 60 -3.25 4.37 6.83
C ILE A 60 -3.46 3.18 5.88
N LEU A 61 -2.43 2.35 5.67
CA LEU A 61 -2.55 1.16 4.82
C LEU A 61 -3.52 0.13 5.43
N VAL A 62 -3.45 -0.08 6.75
CA VAL A 62 -4.41 -0.92 7.48
C VAL A 62 -5.83 -0.38 7.37
N ASP A 63 -6.02 0.93 7.56
CA ASP A 63 -7.34 1.57 7.45
C ASP A 63 -7.95 1.37 6.04
N ILE A 64 -7.15 1.53 4.99
CA ILE A 64 -7.60 1.34 3.60
C ILE A 64 -7.92 -0.12 3.29
N LEU A 65 -7.06 -1.06 3.70
CA LEU A 65 -7.30 -2.50 3.51
C LEU A 65 -8.63 -2.94 4.16
N GLY A 66 -8.92 -2.41 5.35
CA GLY A 66 -10.12 -2.70 6.12
C GLY A 66 -11.39 -1.97 5.67
N ASP A 67 -11.31 -0.99 4.77
CA ASP A 67 -12.48 -0.25 4.31
C ASP A 67 -13.25 -1.04 3.24
N ALA A 68 -14.30 -1.74 3.65
CA ALA A 68 -15.18 -2.48 2.75
C ALA A 68 -15.92 -1.62 1.70
N LYS A 69 -15.92 -0.28 1.85
CA LYS A 69 -16.49 0.65 0.85
C LYS A 69 -15.45 1.14 -0.14
N GLU A 70 -14.17 0.94 0.13
CA GLU A 70 -13.11 1.32 -0.77
C GLU A 70 -13.07 0.37 -1.98
N HIS A 71 -12.65 0.90 -3.12
CA HIS A 71 -12.52 0.12 -4.34
C HIS A 71 -11.46 -0.99 -4.15
N CYS A 72 -11.77 -2.22 -4.59
CA CYS A 72 -10.88 -3.38 -4.40
C CYS A 72 -9.46 -3.15 -4.93
N MET A 73 -9.33 -2.43 -6.05
CA MET A 73 -8.04 -1.97 -6.58
C MET A 73 -7.17 -1.24 -5.55
N VAL A 74 -7.74 -0.33 -4.75
CA VAL A 74 -6.97 0.40 -3.74
C VAL A 74 -6.67 -0.49 -2.54
N ARG A 75 -7.61 -1.37 -2.18
CA ARG A 75 -7.45 -2.31 -1.05
C ARG A 75 -6.35 -3.33 -1.30
N HIS A 76 -6.27 -3.92 -2.51
CA HIS A 76 -5.21 -4.88 -2.83
C HIS A 76 -3.84 -4.21 -2.78
N GLU A 77 -3.74 -2.99 -3.29
CA GLU A 77 -2.50 -2.23 -3.30
C GLU A 77 -2.07 -1.86 -1.87
N ALA A 78 -3.04 -1.55 -1.00
CA ALA A 78 -2.76 -1.34 0.42
C ALA A 78 -2.26 -2.62 1.12
N ALA A 79 -2.72 -3.81 0.71
CA ALA A 79 -2.21 -5.07 1.24
C ALA A 79 -0.74 -5.32 0.83
N GLU A 80 -0.40 -5.14 -0.44
CA GLU A 80 0.98 -5.29 -0.93
C GLU A 80 1.92 -4.27 -0.28
N ALA A 81 1.48 -3.00 -0.20
CA ALA A 81 2.21 -1.94 0.47
C ALA A 81 2.38 -2.21 1.96
N LEU A 82 1.37 -2.80 2.64
CA LEU A 82 1.47 -3.16 4.06
C LEU A 82 2.56 -4.22 4.27
N GLY A 83 2.60 -5.27 3.45
CA GLY A 83 3.67 -6.27 3.50
C GLY A 83 5.05 -5.65 3.27
N SER A 84 5.12 -4.75 2.31
CA SER A 84 6.33 -3.99 1.97
C SER A 84 6.84 -3.12 3.12
N VAL A 85 6.00 -2.33 3.80
CA VAL A 85 6.45 -1.47 4.92
C VAL A 85 6.69 -2.25 6.23
N ALA A 86 6.12 -3.44 6.34
CA ALA A 86 6.22 -4.32 7.51
C ALA A 86 7.34 -5.38 7.38
N GLU A 87 8.31 -5.16 6.49
CA GLU A 87 9.49 -6.01 6.30
C GLU A 87 10.13 -6.40 7.65
N GLY A 88 10.58 -7.66 7.76
CA GLY A 88 11.06 -8.26 9.00
C GLY A 88 9.98 -8.90 9.88
N GLY A 89 8.77 -9.10 9.37
CA GLY A 89 7.74 -9.93 9.99
C GLY A 89 7.03 -9.27 11.18
N ASP A 90 6.62 -8.00 11.06
CA ASP A 90 5.80 -7.35 12.09
C ASP A 90 4.53 -8.16 12.39
N ALA A 91 4.42 -8.70 13.61
CA ALA A 91 3.35 -9.62 13.98
C ALA A 91 1.95 -9.00 13.88
N SER A 92 1.82 -7.67 14.04
CA SER A 92 0.54 -6.99 13.87
C SER A 92 0.15 -6.92 12.40
N ALA A 93 1.09 -6.57 11.52
CA ALA A 93 0.85 -6.56 10.08
C ALA A 93 0.54 -7.97 9.54
N VAL A 94 1.27 -8.99 10.00
CA VAL A 94 1.01 -10.39 9.66
C VAL A 94 -0.42 -10.80 10.04
N ALA A 95 -0.83 -10.56 11.30
CA ALA A 95 -2.16 -10.92 11.76
C ALA A 95 -3.27 -10.22 10.96
N ILE A 96 -3.04 -8.95 10.58
CA ILE A 96 -3.98 -8.20 9.73
C ILE A 96 -4.06 -8.84 8.35
N LEU A 97 -2.95 -9.06 7.66
CA LEU A 97 -2.93 -9.66 6.32
C LEU A 97 -3.56 -11.06 6.32
N GLU A 98 -3.28 -11.89 7.33
CA GLU A 98 -3.92 -13.20 7.50
C GLU A 98 -5.44 -13.10 7.61
N SER A 99 -5.95 -12.08 8.32
CA SER A 99 -7.40 -11.88 8.45
C SER A 99 -8.11 -11.50 7.14
N PHE A 100 -7.36 -11.03 6.12
CA PHE A 100 -7.87 -10.68 4.80
C PHE A 100 -7.54 -11.70 3.70
N CYS A 101 -6.88 -12.82 4.02
CA CYS A 101 -6.61 -13.88 3.04
C CYS A 101 -7.88 -14.62 2.55
N GLU A 102 -9.01 -14.44 3.24
CA GLU A 102 -10.33 -14.95 2.85
C GLU A 102 -11.29 -13.81 2.44
N ASP A 103 -10.77 -12.63 2.08
CA ASP A 103 -11.59 -11.53 1.59
C ASP A 103 -12.47 -11.96 0.39
N PRO A 104 -13.75 -11.54 0.32
CA PRO A 104 -14.61 -11.88 -0.80
C PRO A 104 -14.09 -11.35 -2.15
N ASP A 105 -13.26 -10.30 -2.14
CA ASP A 105 -12.56 -9.86 -3.33
C ASP A 105 -11.24 -10.63 -3.50
N LEU A 106 -11.17 -11.40 -4.58
CA LEU A 106 -10.02 -12.26 -4.87
C LEU A 106 -8.71 -11.48 -5.01
N ALA A 107 -8.74 -10.24 -5.53
CA ALA A 107 -7.52 -9.46 -5.70
C ALA A 107 -6.94 -9.07 -4.33
N VAL A 108 -7.81 -8.71 -3.37
CA VAL A 108 -7.39 -8.40 -1.99
C VAL A 108 -6.84 -9.65 -1.31
N ALA A 109 -7.58 -10.76 -1.35
CA ALA A 109 -7.18 -12.02 -0.74
C ALA A 109 -5.81 -12.52 -1.26
N GLN A 110 -5.62 -12.52 -2.58
CA GLN A 110 -4.37 -12.95 -3.21
C GLN A 110 -3.21 -12.01 -2.88
N SER A 111 -3.46 -10.70 -2.83
CA SER A 111 -2.43 -9.72 -2.48
C SER A 111 -1.97 -9.86 -1.03
N CYS A 112 -2.88 -10.15 -0.10
CA CYS A 112 -2.52 -10.46 1.28
C CYS A 112 -1.64 -11.72 1.38
N GLN A 113 -1.96 -12.77 0.61
CA GLN A 113 -1.14 -13.99 0.57
C GLN A 113 0.27 -13.71 0.03
N VAL A 114 0.38 -12.95 -1.06
CA VAL A 114 1.68 -12.56 -1.65
C VAL A 114 2.48 -11.72 -0.66
N ALA A 115 1.85 -10.72 -0.02
CA ALA A 115 2.49 -9.89 0.99
C ALA A 115 3.05 -10.71 2.15
N LEU A 116 2.28 -11.68 2.67
CA LEU A 116 2.73 -12.59 3.72
C LEU A 116 3.90 -13.48 3.26
N ASP A 117 3.83 -14.00 2.04
CA ASP A 117 4.89 -14.84 1.49
C ASP A 117 6.18 -14.03 1.32
N MET A 118 6.10 -12.77 0.87
CA MET A 118 7.23 -11.86 0.81
C MET A 118 7.84 -11.62 2.20
N MET A 119 7.02 -11.30 3.20
CA MET A 119 7.48 -11.07 4.58
C MET A 119 8.12 -12.30 5.24
N ARG A 120 7.74 -13.51 4.81
CA ARG A 120 8.30 -14.78 5.30
C ARG A 120 9.59 -15.18 4.59
N ASN A 121 9.76 -14.74 3.33
CA ASN A 121 10.81 -15.20 2.42
C ASN A 121 12.00 -14.24 2.27
N ASP A 122 12.36 -13.47 3.31
CA ASP A 122 13.63 -12.72 3.40
C ASP A 122 14.90 -13.62 3.35
N GLY A 123 14.77 -14.89 3.00
CA GLY A 123 15.82 -15.79 2.54
C GLY A 123 15.41 -16.50 1.24
N PHE A 124 15.64 -15.86 0.09
CA PHE A 124 15.54 -16.51 -1.22
C PHE A 124 16.63 -17.60 -1.37
N GLU A 125 16.36 -18.82 -0.91
CA GLU A 125 17.03 -20.01 -1.45
C GLU A 125 16.26 -20.41 -2.71
N TYR A 126 16.69 -19.90 -3.87
CA TYR A 126 16.26 -20.45 -5.14
C TYR A 126 16.61 -21.94 -5.12
N CYS A 127 15.60 -22.82 -5.21
CA CYS A 127 15.84 -24.21 -5.57
C CYS A 127 16.61 -24.20 -6.91
N GLU A 128 17.87 -24.63 -6.87
CA GLU A 128 18.63 -24.95 -8.06
C GLU A 128 17.82 -25.99 -8.87
N VAL A 129 17.46 -25.61 -10.10
CA VAL A 129 16.98 -26.54 -11.13
C VAL A 129 17.98 -26.57 -12.27
#